data_AF-A0A3G9JEQ8-F1
#
_entry.id   AF-A0A3G9JEQ8-F1
#
_cell.length_a   1.000
_cell.length_b   1.000
_cell.length_c   1.000
_cell.angle_alpha   90.00
_cell.angle_beta   90.00
_cell.angle_gamma   90.00
#
_symmetry.space_group_name_H-M   'P 1'
#
loop_
_entity.id
_entity.type
_entity.pdbx_description
1 polymer ?
#
loop_
_entity_poly.entity_id
_entity_poly.type
_entity_poly.pdbx_seq_one_letter_code
_entity_poly.pdbx_strand_id
1 'polypeptide(L)'
;METVDQPLISIFQNSESSPEMLQSMRDITYLSGVLSDLGSQNAFQTPSEILRFLRIIQLINEEALGLDEPIENSDTLYYRYKNRYSDPEPPSRKKVEQIINVLVKYNWISKQTRQLKMRDVGKRMMDALIRLANDSLAYYMHDDIGRSLFQARRDAEISEAYDDHGISGGNKIASMIRNVENAIKLMNERELEMLADRNALPQLEIIHQLMQELEVKLKERFRQFQTLEDSLVLSNLMHQGTAVLAEGTNLSIGMINKYLKFTTMQQTVLSSTINPEKVREFILKMYDPPLESDIPNAHQLMSFMEQDQYEGESSDGLWVPVKFAAPISADAIRESVHYLEAYEPLTDPIREEEMEVIYMEEEISIDHLGELMGESQWLLTKSMIQTDAIERYMEQVEEALMEQVMIEATSAEWGDAINSLTAIAALVGNKKITIDEASKEKVIDQPLYEKKWEWMSRDDRNKLIKKRSSRARLDEIVRNEGSGEYV
;
A
#
# COMPACT_ATOMS: atom_id res chain seq x y z
N MET A 1 -0.99 -51.74 12.82
CA MET A 1 -0.84 -51.57 14.27
C MET A 1 -1.09 -50.11 14.55
N GLU A 2 -2.02 -49.86 15.46
CA GLU A 2 -2.69 -48.59 15.72
C GLU A 2 -1.72 -47.48 16.11
N THR A 3 -1.67 -46.40 15.32
CA THR A 3 -1.26 -45.09 15.83
C THR A 3 -2.46 -44.53 16.58
N VAL A 4 -2.63 -45.00 17.82
CA VAL A 4 -3.59 -44.43 18.77
C VAL A 4 -3.24 -42.95 18.92
N ASP A 5 -4.21 -42.08 18.63
CA ASP A 5 -4.15 -40.64 18.91
C ASP A 5 -3.61 -40.44 20.32
N GLN A 6 -2.34 -40.01 20.41
CA GLN A 6 -1.78 -39.66 21.70
C GLN A 6 -2.46 -38.37 22.16
N PRO A 7 -3.13 -38.36 23.33
CA PRO A 7 -3.76 -37.16 23.82
C PRO A 7 -2.70 -36.08 24.03
N LEU A 8 -3.02 -34.85 23.61
CA LEU A 8 -2.13 -33.69 23.71
C LEU A 8 -1.57 -33.57 25.12
N ILE A 9 -0.25 -33.51 25.25
CA ILE A 9 0.42 -33.37 26.53
C ILE A 9 0.26 -31.91 26.97
N SER A 10 -0.53 -31.69 28.03
CA SER A 10 -0.76 -30.37 28.60
C SER A 10 -0.78 -30.45 30.12
N ILE A 11 -0.08 -29.52 30.79
CA ILE A 11 -0.12 -29.38 32.25
C ILE A 11 -1.53 -29.06 32.77
N PHE A 12 -2.41 -28.55 31.91
CA PHE A 12 -3.79 -28.19 32.24
C PHE A 12 -4.78 -29.34 32.04
N GLN A 13 -4.35 -30.43 31.39
CA GLN A 13 -5.17 -31.61 31.12
C GLN A 13 -4.69 -32.85 31.89
N ASN A 14 -3.47 -32.82 32.44
CA ASN A 14 -2.93 -33.90 33.27
C ASN A 14 -3.51 -33.91 34.70
N SER A 15 -3.70 -35.10 35.26
CA SER A 15 -4.17 -35.26 36.65
C SER A 15 -3.13 -34.74 37.65
N GLU A 16 -3.57 -34.00 38.67
CA GLU A 16 -2.71 -33.44 39.73
C GLU A 16 -1.83 -34.50 40.45
N SER A 17 -2.28 -35.75 40.47
CA SER A 17 -1.59 -36.87 41.13
C SER A 17 -0.51 -37.55 40.27
N SER A 18 -0.29 -37.13 39.02
CA SER A 18 0.70 -37.79 38.18
C SER A 18 2.12 -37.48 38.67
N PRO A 19 3.04 -38.47 38.68
CA PRO A 19 4.41 -38.26 39.14
C PRO A 19 5.15 -37.22 38.29
N GLU A 20 4.83 -37.10 37.00
CA GLU A 20 5.37 -36.09 36.10
C GLU A 20 4.95 -34.68 36.51
N MET A 21 3.66 -34.48 36.82
CA MET A 21 3.13 -33.18 37.27
C MET A 21 3.78 -32.75 38.59
N LEU A 22 3.90 -33.68 39.54
CA LEU A 22 4.57 -33.42 40.82
C LEU A 22 6.05 -33.03 40.65
N GLN A 23 6.77 -33.67 39.73
CA GLN A 23 8.16 -33.31 39.43
C GLN A 23 8.27 -31.94 38.76
N SER A 24 7.40 -31.62 37.79
CA SER A 24 7.36 -30.31 37.15
C SER A 24 7.04 -29.18 38.14
N MET A 25 6.07 -29.37 39.05
CA MET A 25 5.74 -28.38 40.07
C MET A 25 6.89 -28.20 41.09
N ARG A 26 7.63 -29.27 41.38
CA ARG A 26 8.81 -29.22 42.25
C ARG A 26 9.94 -28.39 41.63
N ASP A 27 10.15 -28.49 40.31
CA ASP A 27 11.12 -27.65 39.60
C ASP A 27 10.77 -26.17 39.70
N ILE A 28 9.50 -25.81 39.50
CA ILE A 28 9.00 -24.44 39.66
C ILE A 28 9.21 -23.95 41.11
N THR A 29 8.93 -24.81 42.09
CA THR A 29 9.16 -24.50 43.51
C THR A 29 10.65 -24.23 43.79
N TYR A 30 11.55 -25.02 43.21
CA TYR A 30 13.00 -24.82 43.35
C TYR A 30 13.48 -23.54 42.67
N LEU A 31 12.98 -23.21 41.49
CA LEU A 31 13.26 -21.94 40.83
C LEU A 31 12.80 -20.75 41.67
N SER A 32 11.55 -20.78 42.15
CA SER A 32 11.01 -19.75 43.04
C SER A 32 11.84 -19.60 44.31
N GLY A 33 12.29 -20.72 44.90
CA GLY A 33 13.16 -20.73 46.05
C GLY A 33 14.53 -20.08 45.78
N VAL A 34 15.18 -20.41 44.66
CA VAL A 34 16.45 -19.77 44.25
C VAL A 34 16.25 -18.26 44.08
N LEU A 35 15.18 -17.84 43.40
CA LEU A 35 14.91 -16.43 43.15
C LEU A 35 14.60 -15.66 44.44
N SER A 36 13.82 -16.26 45.35
CA SER A 36 13.47 -15.66 46.64
C SER A 36 14.68 -15.55 47.58
N ASP A 37 15.51 -16.58 47.69
CA ASP A 37 16.68 -16.57 48.55
C ASP A 37 17.73 -15.55 48.05
N LEU A 38 17.90 -15.43 46.74
CA LEU A 38 18.78 -14.42 46.15
C LEU A 38 18.18 -13.01 46.26
N GLY A 39 16.86 -12.86 46.10
CA GLY A 39 16.14 -11.59 46.27
C GLY A 39 16.19 -11.06 47.71
N SER A 40 16.01 -11.93 48.70
CA SER A 40 16.10 -11.59 50.13
C SER A 40 17.50 -11.16 50.59
N GLN A 41 18.53 -11.52 49.80
CA GLN A 41 19.94 -11.22 50.09
C GLN A 41 20.48 -10.02 49.29
N ASN A 42 19.61 -9.13 48.82
CA ASN A 42 19.95 -7.99 47.97
C ASN A 42 20.83 -8.44 46.78
N ALA A 43 20.49 -9.53 46.10
CA ALA A 43 21.21 -9.98 44.90
C ALA A 43 20.45 -9.67 43.60
N PHE A 44 19.24 -9.11 43.70
CA PHE A 44 18.39 -8.73 42.58
C PHE A 44 17.80 -7.32 42.75
N GLN A 45 18.46 -6.43 43.49
CA GLN A 45 17.95 -5.07 43.67
C GLN A 45 18.24 -4.18 42.46
N THR A 46 19.29 -4.49 41.71
CA THR A 46 19.65 -3.75 40.49
C THR A 46 19.77 -4.69 39.27
N PRO A 47 19.48 -4.20 38.05
CA PRO A 47 19.66 -4.98 36.82
C PRO A 47 21.10 -5.51 36.65
N SER A 48 22.10 -4.77 37.14
CA SER A 48 23.51 -5.18 37.11
C SER A 48 23.79 -6.43 37.95
N GLU A 49 23.11 -6.60 39.09
CA GLU A 49 23.25 -7.80 39.91
C GLU A 49 22.60 -9.03 39.25
N ILE A 50 21.45 -8.86 38.59
CA ILE A 50 20.81 -9.92 37.79
C ILE A 50 21.77 -10.37 36.69
N LEU A 51 22.39 -9.43 35.98
CA LEU A 51 23.37 -9.74 34.94
C LEU A 51 24.61 -10.47 35.50
N ARG A 52 25.13 -10.04 36.64
CA ARG A 52 26.24 -10.73 37.34
C ARG A 52 25.87 -12.16 37.71
N PHE A 53 24.67 -12.37 38.23
CA PHE A 53 24.16 -13.70 38.52
C PHE A 53 24.06 -14.57 37.27
N LEU A 54 23.44 -14.07 36.19
CA LEU A 54 23.33 -14.79 34.92
C LEU A 54 24.71 -15.16 34.34
N ARG A 55 25.69 -14.25 34.40
CA ARG A 55 27.08 -14.50 33.99
C ARG A 55 27.77 -15.56 34.85
N ILE A 56 27.61 -15.51 36.18
CA ILE A 56 28.16 -16.55 37.07
C ILE A 56 27.58 -17.91 36.72
N ILE A 57 26.27 -17.96 36.51
CA ILE A 57 25.61 -19.21 36.16
C ILE A 57 26.09 -19.68 34.79
N GLN A 58 26.19 -18.79 33.78
CA GLN A 58 26.71 -19.09 32.43
C GLN A 58 28.06 -19.83 32.48
N LEU A 59 29.00 -19.37 33.30
CA LEU A 59 30.29 -20.04 33.48
C LEU A 59 30.16 -21.48 33.97
N ILE A 60 29.18 -21.77 34.84
CA ILE A 60 28.91 -23.11 35.34
C ILE A 60 28.29 -24.00 34.24
N ASN A 61 27.47 -23.46 33.34
CA ASN A 61 26.91 -24.24 32.23
C ASN A 61 27.92 -24.53 31.14
N GLU A 62 28.79 -23.58 30.84
CA GLU A 62 29.88 -23.82 29.88
C GLU A 62 30.77 -24.97 30.36
N GLU A 63 31.03 -25.06 31.67
CA GLU A 63 31.69 -26.23 32.28
C GLU A 63 30.83 -27.50 32.15
N ALA A 64 29.53 -27.44 32.47
CA ALA A 64 28.63 -28.59 32.39
C ALA A 64 28.44 -29.13 30.96
N LEU A 65 28.63 -28.27 29.94
CA LEU A 65 28.61 -28.62 28.51
C LEU A 65 29.97 -29.09 27.99
N GLY A 66 31.03 -29.03 28.82
CA GLY A 66 32.38 -29.44 28.46
C GLY A 66 33.13 -28.43 27.57
N LEU A 67 32.68 -27.17 27.55
CA LEU A 67 33.28 -26.10 26.76
C LEU A 67 34.43 -25.39 27.50
N ASP A 68 34.55 -25.60 28.81
CA ASP A 68 35.53 -24.93 29.67
C ASP A 68 36.14 -25.92 30.70
N GLU A 69 37.24 -25.54 31.34
CA GLU A 69 37.90 -26.36 32.36
C GLU A 69 37.01 -26.53 33.60
N PRO A 70 37.15 -27.65 34.35
CA PRO A 70 36.33 -27.93 35.53
C PRO A 70 36.49 -26.87 36.62
N ILE A 71 35.38 -26.49 37.25
CA ILE A 71 35.37 -25.49 38.33
C ILE A 71 35.55 -26.19 39.67
N GLU A 72 36.75 -26.07 40.25
CA GLU A 72 37.07 -26.73 41.52
C GLU A 72 36.35 -26.13 42.73
N ASN A 73 36.26 -24.79 42.81
CA ASN A 73 35.72 -24.08 43.97
C ASN A 73 35.17 -22.68 43.61
N SER A 74 34.65 -21.97 44.62
CA SER A 74 34.13 -20.61 44.49
C SER A 74 35.17 -19.57 44.10
N ASP A 75 36.44 -19.77 44.49
CA ASP A 75 37.54 -18.87 44.11
C ASP A 75 37.86 -18.99 42.62
N THR A 76 37.91 -20.21 42.07
CA THR A 76 38.08 -20.47 40.64
C THR A 76 37.01 -19.76 39.83
N LEU A 77 35.75 -19.84 40.26
CA LEU A 77 34.64 -19.16 39.61
C LEU A 77 34.76 -17.63 39.68
N TYR A 78 35.18 -17.09 40.83
CA TYR A 78 35.41 -15.64 41.00
C TYR A 78 36.52 -15.11 40.06
N TYR A 79 37.65 -15.80 39.99
CA TYR A 79 38.75 -15.39 39.11
C TYR A 79 38.40 -15.55 37.64
N ARG A 80 37.67 -16.61 37.27
CA ARG A 80 37.19 -16.81 35.90
C ARG A 80 36.21 -15.71 35.48
N TYR A 81 35.29 -15.31 36.37
CA TYR A 81 34.40 -14.17 36.15
C TYR A 81 35.19 -12.89 35.87
N LYS A 82 36.15 -12.56 36.73
CA LYS A 82 36.96 -11.34 36.61
C LYS A 82 37.81 -11.30 35.33
N ASN A 83 38.31 -12.44 34.88
CA ASN A 83 39.12 -12.52 33.67
C ASN A 83 38.27 -12.45 32.38
N ARG A 84 37.04 -12.99 32.41
CA ARG A 84 36.18 -13.07 31.22
C ARG A 84 35.35 -11.81 31.00
N TYR A 85 34.81 -11.23 32.07
CA TYR A 85 33.89 -10.10 31.97
C TYR A 85 34.56 -8.80 32.41
N SER A 86 34.55 -7.79 31.54
CA SER A 86 34.94 -6.42 31.88
C SER A 86 33.81 -5.74 32.67
N ASP A 87 33.68 -6.11 33.95
CA ASP A 87 32.71 -5.54 34.90
C ASP A 87 33.41 -4.48 35.77
N PRO A 88 32.95 -3.22 35.79
CA PRO A 88 33.56 -2.17 36.62
C PRO A 88 33.46 -2.46 38.12
N GLU A 89 32.48 -3.27 38.55
CA GLU A 89 32.28 -3.65 39.95
C GLU A 89 32.03 -5.17 40.05
N PRO A 90 33.06 -6.02 39.93
CA PRO A 90 32.88 -7.46 39.96
C PRO A 90 32.33 -7.94 41.32
N PRO A 91 31.53 -9.02 41.33
CA PRO A 91 30.95 -9.56 42.56
C PRO A 91 32.05 -10.00 43.52
N SER A 92 31.91 -9.67 44.81
CA SER A 92 32.89 -10.09 45.82
C SER A 92 32.93 -11.62 45.95
N ARG A 93 34.06 -12.18 46.41
CA ARG A 93 34.21 -13.63 46.65
C ARG A 93 33.11 -14.19 47.56
N LYS A 94 32.77 -13.45 48.63
CA LYS A 94 31.69 -13.82 49.55
C LYS A 94 30.35 -13.91 48.82
N LYS A 95 30.07 -13.01 47.87
CA LYS A 95 28.82 -13.04 47.09
C LYS A 95 28.79 -14.21 46.12
N VAL A 96 29.91 -14.56 45.48
CA VAL A 96 30.02 -15.75 44.62
C VAL A 96 29.80 -17.03 45.43
N GLU A 97 30.41 -17.13 46.61
CA GLU A 97 30.22 -18.26 47.53
C GLU A 97 28.77 -18.37 48.02
N GLN A 98 28.12 -17.23 48.32
CA GLN A 98 26.70 -17.18 48.66
C GLN A 98 25.81 -17.72 47.53
N ILE A 99 26.04 -17.27 46.29
CA ILE A 99 25.32 -17.76 45.12
C ILE A 99 25.48 -19.28 44.99
N ILE A 100 26.70 -19.80 45.10
CA ILE A 100 26.97 -21.25 45.07
C ILE A 100 26.20 -21.97 46.18
N ASN A 101 26.20 -21.45 47.41
CA ASN A 101 25.50 -22.09 48.52
C ASN A 101 23.97 -22.13 48.30
N VAL A 102 23.40 -21.09 47.71
CA VAL A 102 21.97 -21.08 47.33
C VAL A 102 21.70 -22.10 46.23
N LEU A 103 22.55 -22.16 45.18
CA LEU A 103 22.42 -23.15 44.11
C LEU A 103 22.56 -24.60 44.62
N VAL A 104 23.40 -24.85 45.63
CA VAL A 104 23.51 -26.14 46.31
C VAL A 104 22.25 -26.46 47.11
N LYS A 105 21.72 -25.49 47.87
CA LYS A 105 20.50 -25.64 48.69
C LYS A 105 19.31 -26.12 47.86
N TYR A 106 19.16 -25.60 46.64
CA TYR A 106 18.06 -25.95 45.73
C TYR A 106 18.42 -27.05 44.71
N ASN A 107 19.52 -27.79 44.92
CA ASN A 107 19.94 -28.91 44.09
C ASN A 107 20.23 -28.56 42.61
N TRP A 108 20.55 -27.31 42.29
CA TRP A 108 20.98 -26.92 40.93
C TRP A 108 22.42 -27.37 40.66
N ILE A 109 23.26 -27.30 41.68
CA ILE A 109 24.65 -27.77 41.63
C ILE A 109 24.93 -28.72 42.80
N SER A 110 25.93 -29.57 42.62
CA SER A 110 26.47 -30.45 43.66
C SER A 110 27.91 -30.11 43.94
N LYS A 111 28.23 -29.92 45.22
CA LYS A 111 29.61 -29.69 45.68
C LYS A 111 30.27 -31.03 45.96
N GLN A 112 31.15 -31.47 45.07
CA GLN A 112 32.03 -32.62 45.29
C GLN A 112 33.39 -32.13 45.81
N THR A 113 34.19 -33.02 46.40
CA THR A 113 35.47 -32.69 47.06
C THR A 113 36.48 -31.97 46.15
N ARG A 114 36.34 -32.09 44.82
CA ARG A 114 37.25 -31.49 43.83
C ARG A 114 36.55 -30.72 42.71
N GLN A 115 35.22 -30.64 42.70
CA GLN A 115 34.49 -30.03 41.58
C GLN A 115 33.08 -29.60 41.98
N LEU A 116 32.65 -28.46 41.42
CA LEU A 116 31.25 -28.06 41.38
C LEU A 116 30.63 -28.67 40.12
N LYS A 117 29.70 -29.62 40.29
CA LYS A 117 29.04 -30.29 39.17
C LYS A 117 27.57 -29.87 39.08
N MET A 118 27.15 -29.39 37.92
CA MET A 118 25.75 -29.06 37.65
C MET A 118 24.87 -30.32 37.64
N ARG A 119 23.65 -30.22 38.16
CA ARG A 119 22.64 -31.30 38.13
C ARG A 119 21.61 -31.04 37.03
N ASP A 120 20.87 -32.08 36.62
CA ASP A 120 19.89 -32.00 35.52
C ASP A 120 18.81 -30.93 35.73
N VAL A 121 18.33 -30.78 36.97
CA VAL A 121 17.38 -29.70 37.35
C VAL A 121 18.02 -28.33 37.15
N GLY A 122 19.27 -28.16 37.61
CA GLY A 122 20.03 -26.92 37.45
C GLY A 122 20.23 -26.57 35.98
N LYS A 123 20.60 -27.55 35.15
CA LYS A 123 20.77 -27.37 33.70
C LYS A 123 19.48 -26.90 33.03
N ARG A 124 18.35 -27.57 33.26
CA ARG A 124 17.05 -27.20 32.67
C ARG A 124 16.59 -25.80 33.10
N MET A 125 16.65 -25.50 34.40
CA MET A 125 16.19 -24.20 34.93
C MET A 125 17.09 -23.06 34.48
N MET A 126 18.39 -23.31 34.43
CA MET A 126 19.35 -22.34 33.91
C MET A 126 19.15 -22.06 32.43
N ASP A 127 19.03 -23.11 31.61
CA ASP A 127 18.80 -22.93 30.17
C ASP A 127 17.50 -22.16 29.93
N ALA A 128 16.46 -22.39 30.74
CA ALA A 128 15.23 -21.60 30.71
C ALA A 128 15.46 -20.13 31.09
N LEU A 129 16.24 -19.84 32.14
CA LEU A 129 16.57 -18.46 32.55
C LEU A 129 17.42 -17.73 31.50
N ILE A 130 18.40 -18.39 30.90
CA ILE A 130 19.22 -17.79 29.84
C ILE A 130 18.37 -17.51 28.61
N ARG A 131 17.52 -18.47 28.20
CA ARG A 131 16.58 -18.27 27.09
C ARG A 131 15.66 -17.09 27.37
N LEU A 132 15.07 -17.00 28.56
CA LEU A 132 14.23 -15.87 28.95
C LEU A 132 14.97 -14.53 28.89
N ALA A 133 16.20 -14.48 29.38
CA ALA A 133 17.02 -13.27 29.37
C ALA A 133 17.39 -12.84 27.94
N ASN A 134 17.77 -13.80 27.08
CA ASN A 134 18.08 -13.55 25.68
C ASN A 134 16.84 -13.13 24.89
N ASP A 135 15.70 -13.81 25.08
CA ASP A 135 14.43 -13.47 24.44
C ASP A 135 13.98 -12.06 24.86
N SER A 136 14.14 -11.70 26.14
CA SER A 136 13.85 -10.36 26.66
C SER A 136 14.78 -9.30 26.06
N LEU A 137 16.09 -9.58 26.00
CA LEU A 137 17.05 -8.67 25.39
C LEU A 137 16.73 -8.44 23.90
N ALA A 138 16.51 -9.52 23.15
CA ALA A 138 16.16 -9.46 21.75
C ALA A 138 14.86 -8.68 21.52
N TYR A 139 13.83 -8.90 22.35
CA TYR A 139 12.59 -8.11 22.33
C TYR A 139 12.88 -6.61 22.45
N TYR A 140 13.67 -6.19 23.44
CA TYR A 140 13.97 -4.77 23.64
C TYR A 140 14.98 -4.16 22.66
N MET A 141 15.69 -4.98 21.86
CA MET A 141 16.56 -4.50 20.78
C MET A 141 15.77 -4.01 19.55
N HIS A 142 14.50 -4.40 19.43
CA HIS A 142 13.63 -3.97 18.34
C HIS A 142 12.76 -2.77 18.73
N ASP A 143 12.33 -2.01 17.72
CA ASP A 143 11.25 -1.01 17.86
C ASP A 143 9.89 -1.70 18.09
N ASP A 144 8.84 -0.95 18.42
CA ASP A 144 7.52 -1.47 18.83
C ASP A 144 6.87 -2.39 17.78
N ILE A 145 7.03 -2.10 16.48
CA ILE A 145 6.57 -2.98 15.40
C ILE A 145 7.41 -4.27 15.38
N GLY A 146 8.74 -4.13 15.43
CA GLY A 146 9.66 -5.26 15.45
C GLY A 146 9.53 -6.16 16.67
N ARG A 147 9.18 -5.60 17.84
CA ARG A 147 8.85 -6.32 19.08
C ARG A 147 7.69 -7.28 18.89
N SER A 148 6.62 -6.80 18.27
CA SER A 148 5.42 -7.58 17.99
C SER A 148 5.72 -8.71 17.01
N LEU A 149 6.47 -8.43 15.95
CA LEU A 149 6.88 -9.44 14.96
C LEU A 149 7.88 -10.47 15.50
N PHE A 150 8.82 -10.03 16.33
CA PHE A 150 9.75 -10.92 17.01
C PHE A 150 9.01 -11.89 17.94
N GLN A 151 8.02 -11.38 18.69
CA GLN A 151 7.20 -12.21 19.56
C GLN A 151 6.33 -13.20 18.76
N ALA A 152 5.77 -12.77 17.63
CA ALA A 152 5.08 -13.67 16.71
C ALA A 152 6.02 -14.78 16.21
N ARG A 153 7.25 -14.44 15.78
CA ARG A 153 8.24 -15.43 15.31
C ARG A 153 8.59 -16.41 16.41
N ARG A 154 8.75 -15.91 17.63
CA ARG A 154 9.05 -16.73 18.80
C ARG A 154 7.91 -17.69 19.12
N ASP A 155 6.67 -17.23 19.09
CA ASP A 155 5.51 -18.10 19.29
C ASP A 155 5.40 -19.16 18.19
N ALA A 156 5.76 -18.84 16.95
CA ALA A 156 5.84 -19.81 15.85
C ALA A 156 6.87 -20.93 16.13
N GLU A 157 8.08 -20.56 16.55
CA GLU A 157 9.15 -21.51 16.91
C GLU A 157 8.78 -22.39 18.11
N ILE A 158 8.11 -21.81 19.12
CA ILE A 158 7.66 -22.56 20.29
C ILE A 158 6.56 -23.55 19.89
N SER A 159 5.61 -23.13 19.04
CA SER A 159 4.58 -24.04 18.52
C SER A 159 5.23 -25.22 17.80
N GLU A 160 6.18 -24.95 16.90
CA GLU A 160 6.92 -25.98 16.17
C GLU A 160 7.59 -26.99 17.12
N ALA A 161 8.33 -26.50 18.12
CA ALA A 161 8.99 -27.37 19.08
C ALA A 161 8.02 -28.20 19.94
N TYR A 162 6.81 -27.69 20.20
CA TYR A 162 5.80 -28.36 21.01
C TYR A 162 4.98 -29.39 20.21
N ASP A 163 4.57 -29.02 19.00
CA ASP A 163 3.75 -29.87 18.13
C ASP A 163 4.52 -31.13 17.69
N ASP A 164 5.84 -31.01 17.43
CA ASP A 164 6.72 -32.16 17.13
C ASP A 164 6.77 -33.21 18.26
N HIS A 165 6.36 -32.83 19.48
CA HIS A 165 6.34 -33.68 20.67
C HIS A 165 4.91 -33.97 21.20
N GLY A 166 3.87 -33.61 20.44
CA GLY A 166 2.47 -33.81 20.85
C GLY A 166 2.04 -32.92 22.03
N ILE A 167 2.74 -31.80 22.27
CA ILE A 167 2.41 -30.80 23.29
C ILE A 167 1.56 -29.71 22.62
N SER A 168 0.44 -29.31 23.24
CA SER A 168 -0.53 -28.39 22.62
C SER A 168 0.08 -27.04 22.18
N GLY A 169 0.27 -26.84 20.87
CA GLY A 169 0.76 -25.60 20.24
C GLY A 169 -0.33 -24.62 19.77
N GLY A 170 -1.61 -25.00 19.72
CA GLY A 170 -2.68 -24.17 19.16
C GLY A 170 -2.83 -22.76 19.78
N ASN A 171 -2.60 -22.64 21.10
CA ASN A 171 -2.60 -21.33 21.79
C ASN A 171 -1.46 -20.42 21.32
N LYS A 172 -0.33 -21.00 20.88
CA LYS A 172 0.82 -20.25 20.37
C LYS A 172 0.57 -19.72 18.97
N ILE A 173 -0.14 -20.46 18.13
CA ILE A 173 -0.58 -19.98 16.81
C ILE A 173 -1.55 -18.80 16.94
N ALA A 174 -2.51 -18.89 17.87
CA ALA A 174 -3.43 -17.78 18.16
C ALA A 174 -2.67 -16.54 18.68
N SER A 175 -1.71 -16.73 19.59
CA SER A 175 -0.83 -15.67 20.09
C SER A 175 -0.02 -15.03 18.96
N MET A 176 0.55 -15.84 18.07
CA MET A 176 1.28 -15.38 16.90
C MET A 176 0.42 -14.49 16.00
N ILE A 177 -0.78 -14.94 15.61
CA ILE A 177 -1.69 -14.17 14.75
C ILE A 177 -2.01 -12.81 15.38
N ARG A 178 -2.32 -12.79 16.68
CA ARG A 178 -2.62 -11.55 17.40
C ARG A 178 -1.43 -10.58 17.47
N ASN A 179 -0.22 -11.11 17.59
CA ASN A 179 0.99 -10.28 17.56
C ASN A 179 1.25 -9.69 16.16
N VAL A 180 0.92 -10.41 15.08
CA VAL A 180 0.97 -9.88 13.72
C VAL A 180 -0.10 -8.79 13.51
N GLU A 181 -1.33 -8.99 14.00
CA GLU A 181 -2.38 -7.96 13.95
C GLU A 181 -1.96 -6.67 14.65
N ASN A 182 -1.35 -6.79 15.83
CA ASN A 182 -0.81 -5.63 16.55
C ASN A 182 0.29 -4.93 15.75
N ALA A 183 1.18 -5.69 15.10
CA ALA A 183 2.22 -5.12 14.24
C ALA A 183 1.64 -4.36 13.05
N ILE A 184 0.63 -4.92 12.36
CA ILE A 184 -0.07 -4.27 11.24
C ILE A 184 -0.73 -2.97 11.69
N LYS A 185 -1.41 -3.01 12.83
CA LYS A 185 -2.05 -1.82 13.41
C LYS A 185 -1.01 -0.71 13.67
N LEU A 186 0.13 -1.07 14.29
CA LEU A 186 1.21 -0.11 14.55
C LEU A 186 1.85 0.42 13.26
N MET A 187 2.01 -0.42 12.24
CA MET A 187 2.50 -0.01 10.92
C MET A 187 1.55 1.00 10.25
N ASN A 188 0.24 0.78 10.33
CA ASN A 188 -0.75 1.73 9.81
C ASN A 188 -0.76 3.05 10.60
N GLU A 189 -0.65 3.00 11.92
CA GLU A 189 -0.61 4.20 12.77
C GLU A 189 0.66 5.03 12.54
N ARG A 190 1.80 4.38 12.29
CA ARG A 190 3.11 5.03 12.07
C ARG A 190 3.52 5.10 10.60
N GLU A 191 2.61 4.86 9.66
CA GLU A 191 2.96 4.77 8.23
C GLU A 191 3.64 6.07 7.75
N LEU A 192 3.08 7.23 8.13
CA LEU A 192 3.61 8.55 7.79
C LEU A 192 4.97 8.82 8.43
N GLU A 193 5.15 8.42 9.69
CA GLU A 193 6.42 8.58 10.43
C GLU A 193 7.53 7.79 9.75
N MET A 194 7.25 6.53 9.39
CA MET A 194 8.21 5.66 8.72
C MET A 194 8.53 6.14 7.29
N LEU A 195 7.57 6.69 6.56
CA LEU A 195 7.81 7.26 5.23
C LEU A 195 8.57 8.59 5.28
N ALA A 196 8.53 9.31 6.41
CA ALA A 196 9.25 10.56 6.62
C ALA A 196 10.71 10.35 7.06
N ASP A 197 11.04 9.23 7.73
CA ASP A 197 12.41 8.95 8.17
C ASP A 197 13.33 8.56 7.00
N ARG A 198 14.40 9.34 6.79
CA ARG A 198 15.40 9.15 5.74
C ARG A 198 16.18 7.84 5.82
N ASN A 199 16.14 7.14 6.96
CA ASN A 199 16.80 5.86 7.17
C ASN A 199 15.81 4.72 7.46
N ALA A 200 14.55 4.84 7.04
CA ALA A 200 13.52 3.83 7.30
C ALA A 200 13.69 2.53 6.48
N LEU A 201 14.34 2.58 5.31
CA LEU A 201 14.41 1.44 4.38
C LEU A 201 14.95 0.14 5.03
N PRO A 202 16.09 0.14 5.75
CA PRO A 202 16.58 -1.09 6.39
C PRO A 202 15.59 -1.66 7.42
N GLN A 203 14.85 -0.80 8.12
CA GLN A 203 13.86 -1.23 9.10
C GLN A 203 12.63 -1.84 8.41
N LEU A 204 12.16 -1.22 7.33
CA LEU A 204 11.07 -1.74 6.50
C LEU A 204 11.43 -3.09 5.86
N GLU A 205 12.66 -3.27 5.41
CA GLU A 205 13.17 -4.55 4.90
C GLU A 205 13.16 -5.64 5.97
N ILE A 206 13.62 -5.33 7.20
CA ILE A 206 13.57 -6.28 8.33
C ILE A 206 12.13 -6.68 8.65
N ILE A 207 11.21 -5.71 8.68
CA ILE A 207 9.78 -5.96 8.91
C ILE A 207 9.21 -6.87 7.82
N HIS A 208 9.51 -6.57 6.56
CA HIS A 208 9.05 -7.37 5.43
C HIS A 208 9.58 -8.80 5.46
N GLN A 209 10.89 -8.97 5.74
CA GLN A 209 11.53 -10.27 5.91
C GLN A 209 10.85 -11.09 7.02
N LEU A 210 10.58 -10.46 8.18
CA LEU A 210 9.90 -11.12 9.30
C LEU A 210 8.47 -11.53 8.94
N MET A 211 7.72 -10.70 8.20
CA MET A 211 6.37 -11.04 7.72
C MET A 211 6.41 -12.25 6.78
N GLN A 212 7.34 -12.29 5.83
CA GLN A 212 7.51 -13.42 4.91
C GLN A 212 7.89 -14.72 5.65
N GLU A 213 8.82 -14.64 6.60
CA GLU A 213 9.21 -15.79 7.43
C GLU A 213 8.01 -16.36 8.19
N LEU A 214 7.20 -15.48 8.80
CA LEU A 214 5.98 -15.86 9.51
C LEU A 214 4.94 -16.49 8.59
N GLU A 215 4.81 -15.98 7.36
CA GLU A 215 3.91 -16.52 6.35
C GLU A 215 4.28 -17.94 5.95
N VAL A 216 5.56 -18.20 5.69
CA VAL A 216 6.06 -19.54 5.38
C VAL A 216 5.81 -20.49 6.56
N LYS A 217 6.17 -20.08 7.78
CA LYS A 217 5.96 -20.90 8.98
C LYS A 217 4.50 -21.22 9.20
N LEU A 218 3.59 -20.25 9.06
CA LEU A 218 2.16 -20.50 9.26
C LEU A 218 1.60 -21.44 8.17
N LYS A 219 2.02 -21.27 6.91
CA LYS A 219 1.61 -22.17 5.81
C LYS A 219 2.08 -23.62 6.06
N GLU A 220 3.31 -23.80 6.51
CA GLU A 220 3.82 -25.12 6.90
C GLU A 220 2.99 -25.74 8.03
N ARG A 221 2.64 -24.94 9.05
CA ARG A 221 1.80 -25.41 10.15
C ARG A 221 0.39 -25.79 9.69
N PHE A 222 -0.26 -24.97 8.88
CA PHE A 222 -1.58 -25.28 8.33
C PHE A 222 -1.62 -26.56 7.51
N ARG A 223 -0.55 -26.89 6.80
CA ARG A 223 -0.44 -28.16 6.09
C ARG A 223 -0.40 -29.37 7.04
N GLN A 224 0.20 -29.24 8.21
CA GLN A 224 0.23 -30.28 9.24
C GLN A 224 -1.13 -30.43 9.94
N PHE A 225 -1.90 -29.34 10.07
CA PHE A 225 -3.24 -29.39 10.67
C PHE A 225 -4.32 -29.94 9.75
N GLN A 226 -4.14 -29.90 8.43
CA GLN A 226 -5.08 -30.54 7.48
C GLN A 226 -5.24 -32.05 7.69
N THR A 227 -4.32 -32.69 8.42
CA THR A 227 -4.41 -34.12 8.78
C THR A 227 -5.07 -34.39 10.13
N LEU A 228 -5.40 -33.37 10.93
CA LEU A 228 -6.02 -33.49 12.26
C LEU A 228 -7.48 -32.97 12.20
N GLU A 229 -8.44 -33.85 12.50
CA GLU A 229 -9.89 -33.62 12.42
C GLU A 229 -10.46 -32.68 13.52
N ASP A 230 -9.80 -31.57 13.87
CA ASP A 230 -10.33 -30.54 14.78
C ASP A 230 -10.93 -29.35 13.99
N SER A 231 -12.10 -29.59 13.41
CA SER A 231 -12.57 -28.97 12.15
C SER A 231 -13.22 -27.57 12.21
N LEU A 232 -13.46 -26.94 13.37
CA LEU A 232 -14.19 -25.65 13.42
C LEU A 232 -13.41 -24.47 14.00
N VAL A 233 -12.82 -24.62 15.18
CA VAL A 233 -12.05 -23.53 15.82
C VAL A 233 -10.79 -23.22 15.04
N LEU A 234 -10.15 -24.27 14.51
CA LEU A 234 -8.92 -24.14 13.74
C LEU A 234 -9.16 -23.52 12.37
N SER A 235 -10.30 -23.78 11.73
CA SER A 235 -10.66 -23.17 10.45
C SER A 235 -10.78 -21.64 10.54
N ASN A 236 -11.39 -21.11 11.60
CA ASN A 236 -11.44 -19.67 11.83
C ASN A 236 -10.05 -19.06 12.04
N LEU A 237 -9.21 -19.71 12.85
CA LEU A 237 -7.80 -19.32 13.04
C LEU A 237 -7.01 -19.38 11.72
N MET A 238 -7.31 -20.35 10.85
CA MET A 238 -6.68 -20.48 9.54
C MET A 238 -7.03 -19.32 8.61
N HIS A 239 -8.32 -19.00 8.52
CA HIS A 239 -8.79 -17.87 7.72
C HIS A 239 -8.24 -16.55 8.24
N GLN A 240 -8.33 -16.32 9.56
CA GLN A 240 -7.81 -15.11 10.19
C GLN A 240 -6.29 -14.98 9.99
N GLY A 241 -5.52 -16.04 10.27
CA GLY A 241 -4.07 -16.00 10.12
C GLY A 241 -3.62 -15.77 8.68
N THR A 242 -4.30 -16.38 7.70
CA THR A 242 -3.99 -16.16 6.28
C THR A 242 -4.30 -14.72 5.85
N ALA A 243 -5.44 -14.17 6.29
CA ALA A 243 -5.84 -12.81 5.96
C ALA A 243 -4.88 -11.78 6.57
N VAL A 244 -4.56 -11.92 7.86
CA VAL A 244 -3.67 -11.02 8.59
C VAL A 244 -2.27 -11.03 7.99
N LEU A 245 -1.71 -12.18 7.65
CA LEU A 245 -0.39 -12.23 7.02
C LEU A 245 -0.39 -11.66 5.60
N ALA A 246 -1.42 -11.94 4.81
CA ALA A 246 -1.53 -11.34 3.47
C ALA A 246 -1.61 -9.81 3.56
N GLU A 247 -2.39 -9.28 4.49
CA GLU A 247 -2.45 -7.84 4.77
C GLU A 247 -1.09 -7.30 5.21
N GLY A 248 -0.39 -7.95 6.15
CA GLY A 248 0.92 -7.52 6.64
C GLY A 248 2.02 -7.56 5.58
N THR A 249 2.07 -8.63 4.78
CA THR A 249 3.01 -8.74 3.66
C THR A 249 2.74 -7.67 2.62
N ASN A 250 1.48 -7.44 2.26
CA ASN A 250 1.10 -6.42 1.28
C ASN A 250 1.37 -5.00 1.77
N LEU A 251 1.05 -4.71 3.04
CA LEU A 251 1.35 -3.42 3.66
C LEU A 251 2.85 -3.15 3.70
N SER A 252 3.66 -4.12 4.12
CA SER A 252 5.12 -3.97 4.17
C SER A 252 5.74 -3.72 2.79
N ILE A 253 5.29 -4.46 1.75
CA ILE A 253 5.71 -4.22 0.35
C ILE A 253 5.26 -2.84 -0.13
N GLY A 254 4.00 -2.47 0.13
CA GLY A 254 3.44 -1.18 -0.23
C GLY A 254 4.24 -0.03 0.37
N MET A 255 4.62 -0.12 1.65
CA MET A 255 5.46 0.88 2.32
C MET A 255 6.86 0.97 1.71
N ILE A 256 7.51 -0.16 1.40
CA ILE A 256 8.81 -0.18 0.71
C ILE A 256 8.70 0.50 -0.66
N ASN A 257 7.69 0.14 -1.46
CA ASN A 257 7.47 0.71 -2.79
C ASN A 257 7.20 2.22 -2.72
N LYS A 258 6.37 2.67 -1.79
CA LYS A 258 6.10 4.10 -1.55
C LYS A 258 7.37 4.85 -1.16
N TYR A 259 8.16 4.30 -0.23
CA TYR A 259 9.43 4.88 0.20
C TYR A 259 10.43 5.04 -0.97
N LEU A 260 10.59 3.98 -1.77
CA LEU A 260 11.45 4.01 -2.96
C LEU A 260 10.95 5.03 -3.99
N LYS A 261 9.63 5.14 -4.18
CA LYS A 261 9.03 6.11 -5.10
C LYS A 261 9.25 7.54 -4.63
N PHE A 262 9.11 7.82 -3.34
CA PHE A 262 9.42 9.14 -2.78
C PHE A 262 10.89 9.51 -2.95
N THR A 263 11.80 8.57 -2.66
CA THR A 263 13.24 8.77 -2.83
C THR A 263 13.62 9.00 -4.30
N THR A 264 13.01 8.27 -5.23
CA THR A 264 13.27 8.41 -6.67
C THR A 264 12.61 9.65 -7.27
N MET A 265 11.44 10.07 -6.77
CA MET A 265 10.80 11.33 -7.16
C MET A 265 11.69 12.55 -6.91
N GLN A 266 12.45 12.58 -5.81
CA GLN A 266 13.44 13.64 -5.54
C GLN A 266 14.51 13.73 -6.63
N GLN A 267 14.85 12.61 -7.27
CA GLN A 267 15.90 12.53 -8.29
C GLN A 267 15.35 12.71 -9.70
N THR A 268 14.03 12.72 -9.87
CA THR A 268 13.40 12.74 -11.19
C THR A 268 13.36 14.17 -11.72
N VAL A 269 13.99 14.40 -12.88
CA VAL A 269 13.97 15.70 -13.55
C VAL A 269 12.54 16.05 -13.96
N LEU A 270 12.05 17.22 -13.53
CA LEU A 270 10.71 17.73 -13.88
C LEU A 270 10.58 17.81 -15.41
N SER A 271 9.71 16.97 -16.00
CA SER A 271 9.37 17.09 -17.42
C SER A 271 8.36 18.23 -17.60
N SER A 272 8.50 18.97 -18.70
CA SER A 272 7.59 20.08 -19.05
C SER A 272 6.24 19.63 -19.61
N THR A 273 6.00 18.33 -19.75
CA THR A 273 4.78 17.76 -20.33
C THR A 273 4.03 16.91 -19.31
N ILE A 274 2.92 17.46 -18.81
CA ILE A 274 1.97 16.77 -17.94
C ILE A 274 0.92 16.08 -18.82
N ASN A 275 0.74 14.76 -18.66
CA ASN A 275 -0.32 14.01 -19.35
C ASN A 275 -1.61 14.03 -18.50
N PRO A 276 -2.70 14.68 -18.94
CA PRO A 276 -3.92 14.84 -18.14
C PRO A 276 -4.59 13.52 -17.75
N GLU A 277 -4.55 12.50 -18.62
CA GLU A 277 -5.18 11.21 -18.35
C GLU A 277 -4.45 10.45 -17.24
N LYS A 278 -3.12 10.52 -17.22
CA LYS A 278 -2.32 9.93 -16.14
C LYS A 278 -2.55 10.62 -14.80
N VAL A 279 -2.75 11.95 -14.82
CA VAL A 279 -3.10 12.71 -13.60
C VAL A 279 -4.49 12.32 -13.11
N ARG A 280 -5.47 12.17 -14.00
CA ARG A 280 -6.82 11.71 -13.63
C ARG A 280 -6.78 10.31 -13.03
N GLU A 281 -6.06 9.37 -13.65
CA GLU A 281 -5.88 8.02 -13.15
C GLU A 281 -5.18 8.01 -11.78
N PHE A 282 -4.16 8.85 -11.60
CA PHE A 282 -3.48 9.03 -10.31
C PHE A 282 -4.42 9.55 -9.22
N ILE A 283 -5.23 10.57 -9.51
CA ILE A 283 -6.21 11.12 -8.55
C ILE A 283 -7.24 10.05 -8.17
N LEU A 284 -7.76 9.29 -9.13
CA LEU A 284 -8.72 8.21 -8.86
C LEU A 284 -8.12 7.14 -7.93
N LYS A 285 -6.89 6.71 -8.21
CA LYS A 285 -6.18 5.71 -7.40
C LYS A 285 -5.69 6.25 -6.05
N MET A 286 -5.62 7.57 -5.86
CA MET A 286 -5.25 8.19 -4.58
C MET A 286 -6.37 8.09 -3.54
N TYR A 287 -7.64 8.10 -3.96
CA TYR A 287 -8.79 8.01 -3.06
C TYR A 287 -9.05 6.58 -2.55
N ASP A 288 -8.68 5.58 -3.34
CA ASP A 288 -8.78 4.16 -2.97
C ASP A 288 -7.56 3.38 -3.48
N PRO A 289 -6.38 3.55 -2.84
CA PRO A 289 -5.19 2.85 -3.26
C PRO A 289 -5.29 1.36 -2.89
N PRO A 290 -5.02 0.44 -3.83
CA PRO A 290 -4.82 -0.97 -3.51
C PRO A 290 -3.75 -1.13 -2.40
N LEU A 291 -3.86 -2.12 -1.53
CA LEU A 291 -2.92 -2.34 -0.41
C LEU A 291 -1.45 -2.46 -0.86
N GLU A 292 -1.20 -3.05 -2.02
CA GLU A 292 0.14 -3.19 -2.63
C GLU A 292 0.58 -1.96 -3.42
N SER A 293 -0.27 -0.94 -3.52
CA SER A 293 -0.05 0.18 -4.42
C SER A 293 1.09 1.07 -3.95
N ASP A 294 1.92 1.42 -4.91
CA ASP A 294 2.95 2.44 -4.85
C ASP A 294 2.36 3.87 -4.92
N ILE A 295 1.04 4.02 -4.96
CA ILE A 295 0.37 5.33 -5.07
C ILE A 295 0.15 5.87 -3.66
N PRO A 296 0.82 6.97 -3.29
CA PRO A 296 0.63 7.58 -1.99
C PRO A 296 -0.77 8.21 -1.90
N ASN A 297 -1.38 8.13 -0.71
CA ASN A 297 -2.63 8.83 -0.44
C ASN A 297 -2.39 10.35 -0.32
N ALA A 298 -3.47 11.14 -0.29
CA ALA A 298 -3.37 12.60 -0.18
C ALA A 298 -2.56 13.04 1.05
N HIS A 299 -2.73 12.38 2.20
CA HIS A 299 -2.00 12.69 3.43
C HIS A 299 -0.50 12.40 3.32
N GLN A 300 -0.11 11.31 2.66
CA GLN A 300 1.27 10.91 2.42
C GLN A 300 1.98 11.88 1.47
N LEU A 301 1.28 12.34 0.42
CA LEU A 301 1.79 13.38 -0.47
C LEU A 301 2.01 14.69 0.27
N MET A 302 1.02 15.14 1.05
CA MET A 302 1.14 16.38 1.84
C MET A 302 2.30 16.27 2.84
N SER A 303 2.39 15.16 3.57
CA SER A 303 3.48 14.91 4.50
C SER A 303 4.86 14.88 3.83
N PHE A 304 4.95 14.46 2.57
CA PHE A 304 6.19 14.50 1.80
C PHE A 304 6.55 15.92 1.33
N MET A 305 5.54 16.74 1.03
CA MET A 305 5.71 18.13 0.61
C MET A 305 6.01 19.10 1.76
N GLU A 306 5.89 18.66 3.01
CA GLU A 306 6.12 19.45 4.23
C GLU A 306 7.40 19.03 4.97
N GLN A 307 8.39 18.44 4.27
CA GLN A 307 9.60 17.89 4.90
C GLN A 307 10.75 18.89 5.07
N ASP A 308 10.53 20.17 4.74
CA ASP A 308 11.50 21.27 4.87
C ASP A 308 12.86 20.92 4.22
N GLN A 309 12.79 20.33 3.02
CA GLN A 309 13.92 19.88 2.22
C GLN A 309 14.70 21.03 1.57
N TYR A 310 14.08 22.19 1.36
CA TYR A 310 14.73 23.39 0.79
C TYR A 310 14.57 24.62 1.69
N GLU A 311 15.56 25.53 1.67
CA GLU A 311 15.51 26.78 2.43
C GLU A 311 14.25 27.60 2.07
N GLY A 312 13.33 27.73 3.02
CA GLY A 312 12.08 28.48 2.86
C GLY A 312 10.82 27.64 2.57
N GLU A 313 10.91 26.32 2.52
CA GLU A 313 9.76 25.43 2.29
C GLU A 313 8.67 25.57 3.37
N SER A 314 9.05 25.70 4.63
CA SER A 314 8.14 26.04 5.73
C SER A 314 7.35 27.36 5.55
N SER A 315 7.83 28.29 4.71
CA SER A 315 7.15 29.54 4.36
C SER A 315 6.35 29.47 3.06
N ASP A 316 6.57 28.46 2.21
CA ASP A 316 5.90 28.25 0.92
C ASP A 316 4.62 27.41 1.02
N GLY A 317 4.12 27.19 2.25
CA GLY A 317 3.00 26.29 2.59
C GLY A 317 1.90 26.19 1.53
N LEU A 318 1.53 24.95 1.21
CA LEU A 318 0.62 24.63 0.11
C LEU A 318 -0.74 25.32 0.28
N TRP A 319 -1.10 26.18 -0.68
CA TRP A 319 -2.41 26.80 -0.73
C TRP A 319 -3.46 25.78 -1.17
N VAL A 320 -4.13 25.14 -0.22
CA VAL A 320 -5.28 24.25 -0.51
C VAL A 320 -6.53 25.12 -0.63
N PRO A 321 -7.19 25.22 -1.81
CA PRO A 321 -8.48 25.88 -1.93
C PRO A 321 -9.55 25.03 -1.25
N VAL A 322 -9.70 25.17 0.06
CA VAL A 322 -10.86 24.64 0.76
C VAL A 322 -12.02 25.58 0.43
N LYS A 323 -12.96 25.11 -0.39
CA LYS A 323 -14.29 25.73 -0.44
C LYS A 323 -14.96 25.45 0.91
N PHE A 324 -14.77 26.33 1.87
CA PHE A 324 -15.64 26.35 3.04
C PHE A 324 -17.07 26.44 2.52
N ALA A 325 -17.96 25.57 3.01
CA ALA A 325 -19.39 25.77 2.80
C ALA A 325 -19.68 27.22 3.24
N ALA A 326 -20.17 28.05 2.32
CA ALA A 326 -20.47 29.44 2.64
C ALA A 326 -21.34 29.45 3.92
N PRO A 327 -21.05 30.34 4.89
CA PRO A 327 -21.83 30.39 6.11
C PRO A 327 -23.30 30.51 5.73
N ILE A 328 -24.13 29.62 6.29
CA ILE A 328 -25.58 29.62 6.04
C ILE A 328 -26.08 31.02 6.40
N SER A 329 -26.65 31.73 5.43
CA SER A 329 -27.07 33.11 5.66
C SER A 329 -28.17 33.12 6.72
N ALA A 330 -28.22 34.20 7.52
CA ALA A 330 -29.29 34.39 8.49
C ALA A 330 -30.68 34.34 7.82
N ASP A 331 -30.77 34.71 6.55
CA ASP A 331 -32.00 34.65 5.77
C ASP A 331 -32.37 33.21 5.40
N ALA A 332 -31.40 32.35 5.04
CA ALA A 332 -31.65 30.93 4.80
C ALA A 332 -32.09 30.19 6.08
N ILE A 333 -31.54 30.56 7.23
CA ILE A 333 -32.01 30.03 8.54
C ILE A 333 -33.44 30.48 8.80
N ARG A 334 -33.74 31.77 8.58
CA ARG A 334 -35.07 32.34 8.80
C ARG A 334 -36.12 31.73 7.88
N GLU A 335 -35.77 31.52 6.61
CA GLU A 335 -36.64 30.89 5.60
C GLU A 335 -36.89 29.42 5.94
N SER A 336 -35.87 28.69 6.40
CA SER A 336 -36.02 27.30 6.84
C SER A 336 -36.88 27.18 8.10
N VAL A 337 -36.70 28.08 9.07
CA VAL A 337 -37.54 28.13 10.29
C VAL A 337 -38.97 28.48 9.91
N HIS A 338 -39.17 29.47 9.04
CA HIS A 338 -40.50 29.84 8.57
C HIS A 338 -41.17 28.72 7.78
N TYR A 339 -40.42 28.01 6.93
CA TYR A 339 -40.90 26.83 6.22
C TYR A 339 -41.35 25.75 7.20
N LEU A 340 -40.56 25.42 8.22
CA LEU A 340 -40.94 24.43 9.24
C LEU A 340 -42.15 24.86 10.09
N GLU A 341 -42.28 26.15 10.40
CA GLU A 341 -43.38 26.69 11.19
C GLU A 341 -44.69 26.83 10.39
N ALA A 342 -44.59 27.13 9.09
CA ALA A 342 -45.71 27.30 8.18
C ALA A 342 -45.97 26.05 7.31
N TYR A 343 -45.26 24.94 7.56
CA TYR A 343 -45.44 23.70 6.84
C TYR A 343 -46.79 23.08 7.19
N GLU A 344 -47.80 23.34 6.36
CA GLU A 344 -49.00 22.53 6.33
C GLU A 344 -48.73 21.31 5.44
N PRO A 345 -48.69 20.08 6.01
CA PRO A 345 -48.57 18.89 5.21
C PRO A 345 -49.81 18.79 4.31
N LEU A 346 -49.59 18.62 3.00
CA LEU A 346 -50.64 18.29 2.05
C LEU A 346 -51.23 16.93 2.44
N THR A 347 -52.35 16.96 3.16
CA THR A 347 -53.11 15.77 3.56
C THR A 347 -54.13 15.33 2.51
N ASP A 348 -54.24 16.09 1.42
CA ASP A 348 -55.10 15.72 0.31
C ASP A 348 -54.56 14.41 -0.30
N PRO A 349 -55.41 13.39 -0.49
CA PRO A 349 -55.00 12.20 -1.20
C PRO A 349 -54.53 12.61 -2.60
N ILE A 350 -53.33 12.18 -2.98
CA ILE A 350 -52.80 12.36 -4.33
C ILE A 350 -53.85 11.80 -5.29
N ARG A 351 -54.63 12.68 -5.92
CA ARG A 351 -55.43 12.32 -7.07
C ARG A 351 -54.43 12.20 -8.20
N GLU A 352 -54.10 10.98 -8.57
CA GLU A 352 -53.56 10.70 -9.89
C GLU A 352 -54.62 11.19 -10.89
N GLU A 353 -54.47 12.43 -11.33
CA GLU A 353 -55.07 12.82 -12.60
C GLU A 353 -54.36 11.95 -13.63
N GLU A 354 -55.06 10.93 -14.13
CA GLU A 354 -54.69 10.22 -15.35
C GLU A 354 -54.64 11.28 -16.47
N MET A 355 -53.50 11.95 -16.61
CA MET A 355 -53.20 12.71 -17.80
C MET A 355 -53.07 11.69 -18.92
N GLU A 356 -54.10 11.59 -19.75
CA GLU A 356 -54.02 10.91 -21.04
C GLU A 356 -52.79 11.49 -21.78
N VAL A 357 -51.79 10.63 -21.99
CA VAL A 357 -50.60 10.98 -22.76
C VAL A 357 -51.06 11.24 -24.19
N ILE A 358 -51.19 12.52 -24.55
CA ILE A 358 -51.48 12.93 -25.92
C ILE A 358 -50.19 12.72 -26.73
N TYR A 359 -50.13 11.62 -27.45
CA TYR A 359 -49.08 11.38 -28.43
C TYR A 359 -49.28 12.33 -29.60
N MET A 360 -48.34 13.25 -29.79
CA MET A 360 -48.28 14.10 -30.98
C MET A 360 -47.49 13.34 -32.04
N GLU A 361 -48.16 12.95 -33.13
CA GLU A 361 -47.50 12.33 -34.27
C GLU A 361 -46.77 13.43 -35.04
N GLU A 362 -45.44 13.47 -34.89
CA GLU A 362 -44.59 14.42 -35.61
C GLU A 362 -44.10 13.75 -36.90
N GLU A 363 -44.73 14.06 -38.03
CA GLU A 363 -44.29 13.59 -39.35
C GLU A 363 -43.01 14.33 -39.75
N ILE A 364 -41.86 13.73 -39.45
CA ILE A 364 -40.55 14.22 -39.88
C ILE A 364 -40.37 13.83 -41.35
N SER A 365 -40.18 14.83 -42.23
CA SER A 365 -39.88 14.54 -43.64
C SER A 365 -38.55 13.79 -43.76
N ILE A 366 -38.45 12.87 -44.72
CA ILE A 366 -37.23 12.06 -44.97
C ILE A 366 -36.01 12.96 -45.21
N ASP A 367 -36.20 14.15 -45.79
CA ASP A 367 -35.13 15.12 -46.01
C ASP A 367 -34.60 15.70 -44.69
N HIS A 368 -35.50 15.95 -43.72
CA HIS A 368 -35.12 16.47 -42.40
C HIS A 368 -34.44 15.40 -41.54
N LEU A 369 -34.83 14.13 -41.72
CA LEU A 369 -34.18 12.99 -41.09
C LEU A 369 -32.76 12.77 -41.65
N GLY A 370 -32.57 13.01 -42.96
CA GLY A 370 -31.26 13.05 -43.59
C GLY A 370 -30.35 14.17 -43.07
N GLU A 371 -30.92 15.35 -42.78
CA GLU A 371 -30.17 16.47 -42.16
C GLU A 371 -29.75 16.15 -40.72
N LEU A 372 -30.66 15.63 -39.89
CA LEU A 372 -30.36 15.24 -38.50
C LEU A 372 -29.31 14.12 -38.41
N MET A 373 -29.40 13.10 -39.28
CA MET A 373 -28.38 12.05 -39.36
C MET A 373 -27.05 12.58 -39.89
N GLY A 374 -27.08 13.53 -40.83
CA GLY A 374 -25.88 14.20 -41.36
C GLY A 374 -25.15 15.05 -40.31
N GLU A 375 -25.87 15.77 -39.46
CA GLU A 375 -25.27 16.52 -38.36
C GLU A 375 -24.62 15.60 -37.32
N SER A 376 -25.25 14.47 -36.98
CA SER A 376 -24.66 13.48 -36.08
C SER A 376 -23.40 12.83 -36.66
N GLN A 377 -23.37 12.52 -37.96
CA GLN A 377 -22.17 12.00 -38.65
C GLN A 377 -21.05 13.04 -38.73
N TRP A 378 -21.40 14.31 -38.91
CA TRP A 378 -20.46 15.41 -38.90
C TRP A 378 -19.81 15.61 -37.53
N LEU A 379 -20.60 15.59 -36.45
CA LEU A 379 -20.10 15.69 -35.08
C LEU A 379 -19.12 14.56 -34.75
N LEU A 380 -19.42 13.33 -35.19
CA LEU A 380 -18.51 12.19 -35.05
C LEU A 380 -17.22 12.39 -35.85
N THR A 381 -17.31 12.85 -37.10
CA THR A 381 -16.14 13.10 -37.95
C THR A 381 -15.25 14.21 -37.37
N LYS A 382 -15.86 15.29 -36.85
CA LYS A 382 -15.18 16.41 -36.19
C LYS A 382 -14.47 15.99 -34.90
N SER A 383 -14.97 14.98 -34.19
CA SER A 383 -14.27 14.42 -33.02
C SER A 383 -13.01 13.62 -33.37
N MET A 384 -12.94 13.06 -34.59
CA MET A 384 -11.83 12.21 -35.04
C MET A 384 -10.79 12.96 -35.90
N ILE A 385 -11.20 14.00 -36.63
CA ILE A 385 -10.35 14.76 -37.56
C ILE A 385 -10.29 16.21 -37.11
N GLN A 386 -9.08 16.77 -36.96
CA GLN A 386 -8.87 18.16 -36.58
C GLN A 386 -9.23 19.11 -37.73
N THR A 387 -10.50 19.51 -37.84
CA THR A 387 -10.98 20.43 -38.90
C THR A 387 -11.00 21.90 -38.49
N ASP A 388 -10.88 22.20 -37.19
CA ASP A 388 -11.15 23.53 -36.61
C ASP A 388 -10.28 24.65 -37.21
N ALA A 389 -9.01 24.37 -37.49
CA ALA A 389 -8.09 25.37 -38.03
C ALA A 389 -8.50 25.83 -39.45
N ILE A 390 -8.90 24.88 -40.29
CA ILE A 390 -9.35 25.14 -41.67
C ILE A 390 -10.73 25.78 -41.68
N GLU A 391 -11.64 25.35 -40.80
CA GLU A 391 -12.96 25.98 -40.66
C GLU A 391 -12.85 27.46 -40.25
N ARG A 392 -12.01 27.78 -39.26
CA ARG A 392 -11.77 29.17 -38.82
C ARG A 392 -11.16 30.03 -39.92
N TYR A 393 -10.24 29.48 -40.69
CA TYR A 393 -9.65 30.21 -41.82
C TYR A 393 -10.67 30.46 -42.94
N MET A 394 -11.48 29.45 -43.28
CA MET A 394 -12.56 29.56 -44.27
C MET A 394 -13.77 30.37 -43.79
N GLU A 395 -13.87 30.69 -42.50
CA GLU A 395 -14.80 31.70 -41.98
C GLU A 395 -14.35 33.12 -42.31
N GLN A 396 -13.04 33.36 -42.40
CA GLN A 396 -12.47 34.67 -42.70
C GLN A 396 -12.32 34.92 -44.20
N VAL A 397 -12.16 33.86 -44.99
CA VAL A 397 -11.94 33.92 -46.44
C VAL A 397 -12.95 33.04 -47.18
N GLU A 398 -13.75 33.63 -48.08
CA GLU A 398 -14.80 32.89 -48.82
C GLU A 398 -14.23 31.94 -49.89
N GLU A 399 -13.11 32.32 -50.51
CA GLU A 399 -12.43 31.53 -51.54
C GLU A 399 -10.91 31.64 -51.40
N ALA A 400 -10.21 30.52 -51.35
CA ALA A 400 -8.74 30.48 -51.26
C ALA A 400 -8.17 29.28 -52.02
N LEU A 401 -6.91 29.38 -52.46
CA LEU A 401 -6.23 28.26 -53.12
C LEU A 401 -5.91 27.17 -52.10
N MET A 402 -5.94 25.91 -52.52
CA MET A 402 -5.71 24.75 -51.64
C MET A 402 -4.40 24.84 -50.88
N GLU A 403 -3.31 25.22 -51.57
CA GLU A 403 -2.00 25.42 -50.94
C GLU A 403 -2.00 26.58 -49.92
N GLN A 404 -2.72 27.66 -50.22
CA GLN A 404 -2.84 28.81 -49.33
C GLN A 404 -3.61 28.44 -48.05
N VAL A 405 -4.74 27.73 -48.19
CA VAL A 405 -5.53 27.25 -47.04
C VAL A 405 -4.70 26.33 -46.17
N MET A 406 -3.93 25.42 -46.75
CA MET A 406 -3.10 24.48 -45.98
C MET A 406 -2.01 25.21 -45.17
N ILE A 407 -1.35 26.21 -45.74
CA ILE A 407 -0.22 26.88 -45.09
C ILE A 407 -0.68 27.94 -44.09
N GLU A 408 -1.69 28.74 -44.45
CA GLU A 408 -2.19 29.82 -43.59
C GLU A 408 -3.11 29.34 -42.47
N ALA A 409 -3.84 28.23 -42.66
CA ALA A 409 -4.65 27.65 -41.59
C ALA A 409 -3.84 26.81 -40.62
N THR A 410 -2.77 26.14 -41.08
CA THR A 410 -1.92 25.30 -40.21
C THR A 410 -0.44 25.70 -40.28
N SER A 411 0.37 25.05 -41.12
CA SER A 411 1.80 25.33 -41.25
C SER A 411 2.41 24.77 -42.54
N ALA A 412 3.68 25.08 -42.79
CA ALA A 412 4.46 24.58 -43.93
C ALA A 412 5.15 23.22 -43.68
N GLU A 413 4.89 22.57 -42.54
CA GLU A 413 5.44 21.26 -42.17
C GLU A 413 4.70 20.10 -42.88
N TRP A 414 5.39 18.99 -43.11
CA TRP A 414 4.83 17.83 -43.84
C TRP A 414 3.67 17.14 -43.09
N GLY A 415 3.76 17.02 -41.77
CA GLY A 415 2.70 16.42 -40.95
C GLY A 415 1.40 17.23 -40.99
N ASP A 416 1.53 18.55 -40.96
CA ASP A 416 0.38 19.46 -41.03
C ASP A 416 -0.25 19.48 -42.42
N ALA A 417 0.54 19.28 -43.49
CA ALA A 417 0.00 19.13 -44.83
C ALA A 417 -0.93 17.91 -44.97
N ILE A 418 -0.56 16.77 -44.38
CA ILE A 418 -1.40 15.55 -44.41
C ILE A 418 -2.68 15.76 -43.60
N ASN A 419 -2.57 16.36 -42.42
CA ASN A 419 -3.71 16.67 -41.57
C ASN A 419 -4.67 17.65 -42.26
N SER A 420 -4.12 18.69 -42.89
CA SER A 420 -4.91 19.66 -43.64
C SER A 420 -5.61 19.06 -44.84
N LEU A 421 -4.94 18.18 -45.61
CA LEU A 421 -5.57 17.45 -46.71
C LEU A 421 -6.70 16.54 -46.23
N THR A 422 -6.50 15.86 -45.11
CA THR A 422 -7.50 14.97 -44.49
C THR A 422 -8.71 15.77 -44.00
N ALA A 423 -8.47 16.94 -43.39
CA ALA A 423 -9.51 17.86 -42.97
C ALA A 423 -10.29 18.45 -44.15
N ILE A 424 -9.61 18.87 -45.23
CA ILE A 424 -10.26 19.35 -46.47
C ILE A 424 -11.10 18.23 -47.09
N ALA A 425 -10.59 17.00 -47.18
CA ALA A 425 -11.34 15.86 -47.69
C ALA A 425 -12.60 15.57 -46.86
N ALA A 426 -12.51 15.65 -45.53
CA ALA A 426 -13.65 15.49 -44.63
C ALA A 426 -14.70 16.61 -44.79
N LEU A 427 -14.26 17.85 -44.99
CA LEU A 427 -15.12 19.01 -45.24
C LEU A 427 -15.83 18.93 -46.60
N VAL A 428 -15.15 18.42 -47.62
CA VAL A 428 -15.72 18.15 -48.94
C VAL A 428 -16.73 16.98 -48.88
N GLY A 429 -16.38 15.89 -48.21
CA GLY A 429 -17.25 14.73 -48.01
C GLY A 429 -18.58 15.08 -47.32
N ASN A 430 -18.53 16.02 -46.36
CA ASN A 430 -19.70 16.54 -45.66
C ASN A 430 -20.35 17.77 -46.33
N LYS A 431 -20.00 18.05 -47.59
CA LYS A 431 -20.58 19.12 -48.43
C LYS A 431 -20.47 20.53 -47.84
N LYS A 432 -19.55 20.79 -46.90
CA LYS A 432 -19.31 22.12 -46.30
C LYS A 432 -18.46 23.02 -47.20
N ILE A 433 -17.62 22.41 -48.03
CA ILE A 433 -16.67 23.07 -48.93
C ILE A 433 -16.71 22.40 -50.32
N THR A 434 -16.50 23.17 -51.38
CA THR A 434 -16.35 22.66 -52.76
C THR A 434 -14.96 22.96 -53.31
N ILE A 435 -14.46 22.06 -54.16
CA ILE A 435 -13.18 22.23 -54.87
C ILE A 435 -13.48 22.46 -56.35
N ASP A 436 -13.12 23.64 -56.85
CA ASP A 436 -13.22 24.00 -58.27
C ASP A 436 -11.81 24.17 -58.87
N GLU A 437 -11.69 24.14 -60.20
CA GLU A 437 -10.45 24.53 -60.87
C GLU A 437 -10.28 26.05 -60.84
N ALA A 438 -9.11 26.55 -60.44
CA ALA A 438 -8.85 27.98 -60.42
C ALA A 438 -8.77 28.56 -61.85
N SER A 439 -9.40 29.73 -62.05
CA SER A 439 -9.25 30.51 -63.29
C SER A 439 -7.81 31.02 -63.43
N LYS A 440 -7.31 31.08 -64.69
CA LYS A 440 -5.91 31.43 -65.02
C LYS A 440 -5.42 32.76 -64.42
N GLU A 441 -6.31 33.69 -64.11
CA GLU A 441 -5.99 34.98 -63.47
C GLU A 441 -5.63 34.85 -61.97
N LYS A 442 -6.22 33.91 -61.22
CA LYS A 442 -5.92 33.69 -59.78
C LYS A 442 -4.64 32.89 -59.53
N VAL A 443 -4.09 32.25 -60.57
CA VAL A 443 -2.82 31.50 -60.49
C VAL A 443 -1.60 32.43 -60.51
N ILE A 444 -1.75 33.65 -61.04
CA ILE A 444 -0.65 34.60 -61.27
C ILE A 444 -0.31 35.40 -59.98
N ASP A 445 -1.24 35.55 -59.05
CA ASP A 445 -1.11 36.35 -57.82
C ASP A 445 -0.75 35.50 -56.58
N GLN A 446 -0.09 34.36 -56.78
CA GLN A 446 0.23 33.41 -55.71
C GLN A 446 1.44 33.86 -54.87
N PRO A 447 1.31 34.00 -53.53
CA PRO A 447 2.45 34.10 -52.64
C PRO A 447 3.30 32.81 -52.68
N LEU A 448 4.60 32.96 -52.87
CA LEU A 448 5.56 31.85 -52.82
C LEU A 448 5.90 31.54 -51.36
N TYR A 449 5.39 30.43 -50.84
CA TYR A 449 5.69 29.95 -49.49
C TYR A 449 6.93 29.04 -49.48
N GLU A 450 7.79 29.22 -48.48
CA GLU A 450 8.87 28.29 -48.17
C GLU A 450 8.29 27.07 -47.43
N LYS A 451 8.35 25.89 -48.05
CA LYS A 451 7.69 24.67 -47.56
C LYS A 451 8.59 23.44 -47.63
N LYS A 452 8.38 22.49 -46.72
CA LYS A 452 9.15 21.24 -46.62
C LYS A 452 8.58 20.09 -47.46
N TRP A 453 7.58 20.36 -48.30
CA TRP A 453 6.85 19.37 -49.08
C TRP A 453 6.46 19.94 -50.45
N GLU A 454 6.29 19.08 -51.45
CA GLU A 454 5.88 19.48 -52.80
C GLU A 454 4.70 18.63 -53.31
N TRP A 455 3.87 19.23 -54.16
CA TRP A 455 2.78 18.53 -54.84
C TRP A 455 3.35 17.62 -55.94
N MET A 456 2.84 16.40 -56.05
CA MET A 456 3.22 15.48 -57.13
C MET A 456 2.72 15.94 -58.50
N SER A 457 1.55 16.58 -58.57
CA SER A 457 1.03 17.24 -59.76
C SER A 457 0.91 18.73 -59.53
N ARG A 458 1.35 19.54 -60.52
CA ARG A 458 1.19 21.00 -60.46
C ARG A 458 -0.27 21.44 -60.57
N ASP A 459 -1.17 20.56 -61.04
CA ASP A 459 -2.59 20.87 -61.17
C ASP A 459 -3.32 20.82 -59.83
N ASP A 460 -2.89 19.93 -58.92
CA ASP A 460 -3.47 19.82 -57.56
C ASP A 460 -3.22 21.07 -56.71
N ARG A 461 -2.07 21.73 -56.96
CA ARG A 461 -1.71 23.02 -56.34
C ARG A 461 -2.72 24.13 -56.63
N ASN A 462 -3.35 24.10 -57.81
CA ASN A 462 -4.20 25.18 -58.32
C ASN A 462 -5.70 24.93 -58.08
N LYS A 463 -6.04 24.00 -57.20
CA LYS A 463 -7.43 23.76 -56.79
C LYS A 463 -7.93 24.90 -55.91
N LEU A 464 -9.09 25.46 -56.25
CA LEU A 464 -9.73 26.54 -55.53
C LEU A 464 -10.73 25.96 -54.54
N ILE A 465 -10.57 26.31 -53.27
CA ILE A 465 -11.44 25.90 -52.18
C ILE A 465 -12.46 27.03 -51.96
N LYS A 466 -13.75 26.71 -52.07
CA LYS A 466 -14.85 27.66 -51.83
C LYS A 466 -15.76 27.18 -50.70
N LYS A 467 -16.18 28.11 -49.85
CA LYS A 467 -17.22 27.86 -48.87
C LYS A 467 -18.57 27.73 -49.57
N ARG A 468 -19.31 26.66 -49.32
CA ARG A 468 -20.66 26.50 -49.88
C ARG A 468 -21.63 27.39 -49.10
N SER A 469 -22.07 28.51 -49.69
CA SER A 469 -23.07 29.38 -49.06
C SER A 469 -24.47 28.75 -49.17
N SER A 470 -25.29 28.92 -48.14
CA SER A 470 -26.69 28.46 -48.09
C SER A 470 -27.57 29.06 -49.18
N ARG A 471 -27.10 30.11 -49.88
CA ARG A 471 -27.78 30.72 -51.04
C ARG A 471 -27.69 29.85 -52.30
N ALA A 472 -26.64 29.02 -52.44
CA ALA A 472 -26.51 28.10 -53.57
C ALA A 472 -27.47 26.89 -53.49
N ARG A 473 -28.12 26.65 -52.33
CA ARG A 473 -29.18 25.62 -52.20
C ARG A 473 -30.43 25.94 -53.03
N LEU A 474 -30.72 27.22 -53.30
CA LEU A 474 -31.91 27.63 -54.07
C LEU A 474 -31.69 27.51 -55.59
N ASP A 475 -30.48 27.82 -56.08
CA ASP A 475 -30.19 27.80 -57.52
C ASP A 475 -30.03 26.38 -58.09
N GLU A 476 -29.67 25.39 -57.26
CA GLU A 476 -29.60 23.96 -57.66
C GLU A 476 -31.00 23.32 -57.75
N ILE A 477 -31.94 23.74 -56.91
CA ILE A 477 -33.34 23.29 -56.96
C ILE A 477 -34.03 23.86 -58.22
N VAL A 478 -33.80 25.14 -58.54
CA VAL A 478 -34.38 25.78 -59.74
C VAL A 478 -33.79 25.21 -61.05
N ARG A 479 -32.53 24.75 -61.05
CA ARG A 479 -31.94 24.09 -62.24
C ARG A 479 -32.43 22.67 -62.47
N ASN A 480 -32.74 21.91 -61.42
CA ASN A 480 -33.24 20.53 -61.56
C ASN A 480 -34.72 20.44 -61.94
N GLU A 481 -35.52 21.50 -61.75
CA GLU A 481 -36.91 21.54 -62.22
C GLU A 481 -37.07 22.04 -63.67
N GLY A 482 -35.99 22.56 -64.29
CA GLY A 482 -36.03 23.19 -65.61
C GLY A 482 -35.65 22.29 -66.80
N SER A 483 -35.21 21.05 -66.60
CA SER A 483 -34.73 20.17 -67.68
C SER A 483 -35.44 18.81 -67.73
N GLY A 484 -36.78 18.85 -67.73
CA GLY A 484 -37.64 17.74 -68.10
C GLY A 484 -38.42 18.07 -69.37
N GLU A 485 -37.76 18.02 -70.54
CA GLU A 485 -38.45 18.05 -71.82
C GLU A 485 -39.30 16.79 -71.98
N TYR A 486 -40.58 17.02 -72.28
CA TYR A 486 -41.47 16.03 -72.88
C TYR A 486 -40.90 15.60 -74.24
N VAL A 487 -40.59 14.32 -74.39
CA VAL A 487 -40.97 13.39 -75.48
C VAL A 487 -40.47 11.98 -75.14
#